data_AF-A0A924L8X7-F1
#
_entry.id   AF-A0A924L8X7-F1
#
_cell.length_a   1.000
_cell.length_b   1.000
_cell.length_c   1.000
_cell.angle_alpha   90.00
_cell.angle_beta   90.00
_cell.angle_gamma   90.00
#
_symmetry.space_group_name_H-M   'P 1'
#
loop_
_entity.id
_entity.type
_entity.pdbx_description
1 polymer ?
#
loop_
_entity_poly.entity_id
_entity_poly.type
_entity_poly.pdbx_seq_one_letter_code
_entity_poly.pdbx_strand_id
1 'polypeptide(L)' 'MGYEQEGIAVIVDLVSSRTHPDRAAAQLQLVDALAEVNAGVESVQPLAPTIGDECQGAYADFPAAVLATLLLRLRLP' A
#
# COMPACT_ATOMS: atom_id res chain seq x y z
N MET A 1 -17.48 3.59 25.57
CA MET A 1 -16.47 2.69 24.98
C MET A 1 -17.02 2.28 23.63
N GLY A 2 -16.79 3.11 22.61
CA GLY A 2 -17.30 2.84 21.25
C GLY A 2 -16.50 1.67 20.67
N TYR A 3 -17.19 0.72 20.05
CA TYR A 3 -16.54 -0.36 19.32
C TYR A 3 -15.54 0.24 18.33
N GLU A 4 -14.31 -0.26 18.35
CA GLU A 4 -13.32 0.03 17.32
C GLU A 4 -13.99 -0.26 15.97
N GLN A 5 -13.93 0.68 15.04
CA GLN A 5 -14.37 0.41 13.67
C GLN A 5 -13.51 -0.78 13.18
N GLU A 6 -14.14 -1.93 12.95
CA GLU A 6 -13.49 -3.16 12.48
C GLU A 6 -13.04 -2.92 11.03
N GLY A 7 -11.89 -2.26 10.89
CA GLY A 7 -11.32 -1.87 9.61
C GLY A 7 -10.65 -3.05 8.91
N ILE A 8 -10.52 -2.94 7.59
CA ILE A 8 -9.80 -3.91 6.78
C ILE A 8 -8.32 -3.54 6.75
N ALA A 9 -7.50 -4.34 7.41
CA ALA A 9 -6.05 -4.23 7.33
C ALA A 9 -5.53 -4.79 6.01
N VAL A 10 -4.59 -4.09 5.40
CA VAL A 10 -3.92 -4.48 4.16
C VAL A 10 -2.41 -4.51 4.39
N ILE A 11 -1.78 -5.60 3.97
CA ILE A 11 -0.33 -5.78 3.95
C ILE A 11 0.07 -6.09 2.50
N VAL A 12 1.14 -5.45 2.01
CA VAL A 12 1.66 -5.60 0.66
C VAL A 12 3.15 -5.91 0.74
N ASP A 13 3.62 -6.82 -0.11
CA ASP A 13 5.03 -7.20 -0.24
C ASP A 13 5.44 -7.10 -1.72
N LEU A 14 6.58 -6.44 -1.99
CA LEU A 14 7.11 -6.29 -3.35
C LEU A 14 7.98 -7.49 -3.72
N VAL A 15 7.40 -8.42 -4.48
CA VAL A 15 8.09 -9.64 -4.91
C VAL A 15 9.42 -9.33 -5.62
N SER A 16 10.46 -10.09 -5.27
CA SER A 16 11.80 -10.03 -5.91
C SER A 16 12.54 -8.69 -5.80
N SER A 17 12.11 -7.80 -4.89
CA SER A 17 12.75 -6.50 -4.62
C SER A 17 14.26 -6.60 -4.33
N ARG A 18 14.70 -7.66 -3.64
CA ARG A 18 16.10 -7.88 -3.23
C ARG A 18 17.03 -8.16 -4.41
N THR A 19 16.50 -8.71 -5.49
CA THR A 19 17.25 -9.05 -6.71
C THR A 19 17.11 -8.00 -7.80
N HIS A 20 16.36 -6.92 -7.54
CA HIS A 20 16.19 -5.84 -8.49
C HIS A 20 17.55 -5.16 -8.76
N PRO A 21 17.95 -4.94 -10.03
CA PRO A 21 19.26 -4.39 -10.38
C PRO A 21 19.47 -2.97 -9.84
N ASP A 22 18.38 -2.23 -9.65
CA ASP A 22 18.37 -0.91 -9.00
C ASP A 22 17.32 -0.87 -7.89
N ARG A 23 17.73 -1.24 -6.67
CA ARG A 23 16.84 -1.30 -5.51
C ARG A 23 16.35 0.09 -5.08
N ALA A 24 17.15 1.13 -5.28
CA ALA A 24 16.78 2.49 -4.91
C ALA A 24 15.70 3.03 -5.84
N ALA A 25 15.83 2.80 -7.15
CA ALA A 25 14.79 3.17 -8.11
C ALA A 25 13.47 2.43 -7.85
N ALA A 26 13.53 1.13 -7.55
CA ALA A 26 12.32 0.36 -7.19
C ALA A 26 11.63 0.92 -5.93
N GLN A 27 12.40 1.34 -4.92
CA GLN A 27 11.84 1.97 -3.72
C GLN A 27 11.17 3.32 -4.04
N LEU A 28 11.78 4.14 -4.88
CA LEU A 28 11.20 5.43 -5.29
C LEU A 28 9.88 5.23 -6.05
N GLN A 29 9.86 4.29 -7.00
CA GLN A 29 8.64 3.93 -7.73
C GLN A 29 7.53 3.43 -6.81
N LEU A 30 7.89 2.63 -5.79
CA LEU A 30 6.93 2.19 -4.78
C LEU A 30 6.37 3.39 -3.99
N VAL A 31 7.21 4.30 -3.52
CA VAL A 31 6.78 5.50 -2.78
C VAL A 31 5.86 6.38 -3.63
N ASP A 32 6.19 6.58 -4.90
CA ASP A 32 5.36 7.36 -5.83
C ASP A 32 4.00 6.67 -6.06
N ALA A 33 3.98 5.36 -6.28
CA ALA A 33 2.75 4.59 -6.45
C ALA A 33 1.86 4.64 -5.19
N LEU A 34 2.46 4.56 -4.00
CA LEU A 34 1.76 4.71 -2.73
C LEU A 34 1.13 6.10 -2.59
N ALA A 35 1.87 7.16 -2.92
CA ALA A 35 1.37 8.53 -2.86
C ALA A 35 0.15 8.73 -3.77
N GLU A 36 0.19 8.20 -4.99
CA GLU A 36 -0.93 8.27 -5.93
C GLU A 36 -2.16 7.49 -5.44
N VAL A 37 -1.98 6.30 -4.87
CA VAL A 37 -3.11 5.51 -4.32
C VAL A 37 -3.70 6.21 -3.10
N ASN A 38 -2.88 6.70 -2.18
CA ASN A 38 -3.33 7.40 -0.98
C ASN A 38 -4.04 8.72 -1.29
N ALA A 39 -3.75 9.34 -2.44
CA ALA A 39 -4.48 10.51 -2.92
C ALA A 39 -5.85 10.16 -3.53
N GLY A 40 -6.02 8.92 -4.02
CA GLY A 40 -7.21 8.47 -4.75
C GLY A 40 -8.19 7.61 -3.96
N VAL A 41 -7.77 7.01 -2.85
CA VAL A 41 -8.60 6.12 -2.02
C VAL A 41 -8.55 6.56 -0.56
N GLU A 42 -9.72 6.84 0.01
CA GLU A 42 -9.82 7.19 1.42
C GLU A 42 -9.42 6.01 2.31
N SER A 43 -8.59 6.29 3.31
CA SER A 43 -8.02 5.29 4.21
C SER A 43 -8.22 5.71 5.66
N VAL A 44 -8.42 4.73 6.55
CA VAL A 44 -8.32 4.95 8.01
C VAL A 44 -6.85 5.18 8.39
N GLN A 45 -5.96 4.41 7.77
CA GLN A 45 -4.52 4.58 7.83
C GLN A 45 -3.96 4.45 6.40
N PRO A 46 -3.30 5.49 5.85
CA PRO A 46 -2.73 5.42 4.51
C PRO A 46 -1.72 4.28 4.36
N LEU A 47 -1.60 3.72 3.15
CA LEU A 47 -0.54 2.75 2.88
C LEU A 47 0.82 3.43 3.00
N ALA A 48 1.68 2.88 3.86
CA ALA A 48 3.03 3.38 4.06
C ALA A 48 4.03 2.21 4.06
N PRO A 49 5.28 2.45 3.60
CA PRO A 49 6.35 1.48 3.77
C PRO A 49 6.59 1.20 5.27
N THR A 50 6.83 -0.06 5.61
CA THR A 50 7.20 -0.48 6.95
C THR A 50 8.68 -0.84 7.00
N ILE A 51 9.02 -2.11 6.84
CA ILE A 51 10.40 -2.60 6.84
C ILE A 51 10.73 -3.12 5.45
N GLY A 52 11.79 -2.57 4.85
CA GLY A 52 12.22 -2.95 3.52
C GLY A 52 11.20 -2.56 2.47
N ASP A 53 10.65 -3.55 1.78
CA ASP A 53 9.73 -3.46 0.67
C ASP A 53 8.29 -3.87 1.03
N GLU A 54 8.05 -4.11 2.31
CA GLU A 54 6.71 -4.31 2.87
C GLU A 54 6.00 -2.97 3.09
N CYS A 55 4.69 -2.94 2.86
CA CYS A 55 3.83 -1.80 3.12
C CYS A 55 2.57 -2.23 3.88
N GLN A 56 2.01 -1.32 4.69
CA GLN A 56 0.79 -1.58 5.47
C GLN A 56 -0.14 -0.38 5.49
N GLY A 57 -1.44 -0.63 5.55
CA GLY A 57 -2.50 0.39 5.65
C GLY A 57 -3.82 -0.20 6.14
N ALA A 58 -4.80 0.66 6.42
CA ALA A 58 -6.12 0.25 6.89
C ALA A 58 -7.23 1.05 6.22
N TYR A 59 -8.34 0.36 5.92
CA TYR A 59 -9.49 0.91 5.21
C TYR A 59 -10.78 0.68 6.00
N ALA A 60 -11.77 1.54 5.77
CA ALA A 60 -13.06 1.43 6.46
C ALA A 60 -13.87 0.21 6.00
N ASP A 61 -13.66 -0.24 4.75
CA ASP A 61 -14.41 -1.35 4.16
C ASP A 61 -13.59 -2.14 3.12
N PHE A 62 -14.14 -3.30 2.73
CA PHE A 62 -13.52 -4.22 1.78
C PHE A 62 -13.39 -3.64 0.36
N PRO A 63 -14.40 -2.96 -0.22
CA PRO A 63 -14.25 -2.30 -1.52
C PRO A 63 -13.08 -1.32 -1.58
N ALA A 64 -12.91 -0.46 -0.57
CA ALA A 64 -11.79 0.48 -0.51
C ALA A 64 -10.43 -0.24 -0.45
N ALA A 65 -10.32 -1.28 0.39
CA ALA A 65 -9.10 -2.09 0.49
C ALA A 65 -8.73 -2.78 -0.84
N VAL A 66 -9.72 -3.36 -1.52
CA VAL A 66 -9.52 -4.03 -2.83
C VAL A 66 -9.17 -3.00 -3.92
N LEU A 67 -9.83 -1.85 -3.92
CA LEU A 67 -9.52 -0.79 -4.89
C LEU A 67 -8.09 -0.28 -4.72
N ALA A 68 -7.68 0.03 -3.48
CA ALA A 68 -6.33 0.52 -3.21
C ALA A 68 -5.25 -0.51 -3.61
N THR A 69 -5.45 -1.79 -3.29
CA THR A 69 -4.51 -2.86 -3.66
C THR A 69 -4.44 -3.09 -5.17
N LEU A 70 -5.57 -3.02 -5.87
CA LEU A 70 -5.62 -3.13 -7.33
C LEU A 70 -4.92 -1.92 -8.00
N LEU A 71 -5.20 -0.71 -7.54
CA LEU A 71 -4.55 0.50 -8.05
C LEU A 71 -3.04 0.46 -7.81
N LEU A 72 -2.60 0.04 -6.62
CA LEU A 72 -1.17 -0.12 -6.33
C LEU A 72 -0.53 -1.10 -7.31
N ARG A 73 -1.15 -2.26 -7.56
CA ARG A 73 -0.63 -3.25 -8.50
C ARG A 73 -0.52 -2.72 -9.93
N LEU A 74 -1.46 -1.88 -10.36
CA LEU A 74 -1.47 -1.27 -11.70
C LEU A 74 -0.48 -0.11 -11.86
N ARG A 75 -0.03 0.50 -10.75
CA ARG A 75 0.95 1.60 -10.75
C ARG A 75 2.39 1.11 -10.63
N LEU A 76 2.60 -0.11 -10.16
CA LEU A 76 3.90 -0.75 -10.15
C LEU A 76 4.24 -1.32 -11.54
N PRO A 77 5.53 -1.31 -11.94
CA PRO A 77 5.98 -1.87 -13.22
C PRO A 77 5.81 -3.40 -13.34
#